data_AF-L7C7J2-F1
#
_entry.id   AF-L7C7J2-F1
#
_cell.length_a   1.000
_cell.length_b   1.000
_cell.length_c   1.000
_cell.angle_alpha   90.00
_cell.angle_beta   90.00
_cell.angle_gamma   90.00
#
_symmetry.space_group_name_H-M   'P 1'
#
loop_
_entity.id
_entity.type
_entity.pdbx_description
1 polymer ?
#
loop_
_entity_poly.entity_id
_entity_poly.type
_entity_poly.pdbx_seq_one_letter_code
_entity_poly.pdbx_strand_id
1 'polypeptide(L)'
;MDPFGQVWESSRTNAFSWGYTATLYAGVGVLIVLSVIQRDAFRRILKAIAIFGLAIIATQWSASEIEEKWRIRREWADTHPAEMTQEGYMGLTVDGANRSLGPLIYGFQAFLLFCVVAIALFVIRAMMFQRPVDSPIEATPEDEANFATDLSASDNPYHPPAEST
;
A
#
# COMPACT_ATOMS: atom_id res chain seq x y z
N MET A 1 31.56 -4.61 26.36
CA MET A 1 30.21 -4.06 26.55
C MET A 1 29.92 -4.06 28.03
N ASP A 2 29.53 -2.92 28.58
CA ASP A 2 29.05 -2.83 29.95
C ASP A 2 27.73 -3.61 30.12
N PRO A 3 27.36 -4.01 31.36
CA PRO A 3 26.16 -4.80 31.62
C PRO A 3 24.86 -4.15 31.10
N PHE A 4 24.71 -2.83 31.29
CA PHE A 4 23.54 -2.10 30.79
C PHE A 4 23.48 -2.09 29.26
N GLY A 5 24.63 -1.95 28.58
CA GLY A 5 24.72 -2.05 27.12
C GLY A 5 24.22 -3.38 26.56
N GLN A 6 24.40 -4.50 27.27
CA GLN A 6 23.86 -5.80 26.84
C GLN A 6 22.32 -5.83 26.93
N VAL A 7 21.76 -5.28 28.01
CA VAL A 7 20.31 -5.14 28.19
C VAL A 7 19.71 -4.17 27.16
N TRP A 8 20.44 -3.11 26.84
CA TRP A 8 20.05 -2.15 25.84
C TRP A 8 19.87 -2.80 24.46
N GLU A 9 20.81 -3.64 24.04
CA GLU A 9 20.73 -4.34 22.77
C GLU A 9 19.68 -5.45 22.78
N SER A 10 19.62 -6.29 23.83
CA SER A 10 18.66 -7.39 23.88
C SER A 10 17.20 -6.91 23.91
N SER A 11 16.93 -5.77 24.56
CA SER A 11 15.58 -5.17 24.62
C SER A 11 15.07 -4.62 23.28
N ARG A 12 15.94 -4.44 22.27
CA ARG A 12 15.52 -3.96 20.93
C ARG A 12 14.58 -4.93 20.23
N THR A 13 14.72 -6.21 20.51
CA THR A 13 13.82 -7.26 20.03
C THR A 13 13.01 -7.76 21.21
N ASN A 14 11.79 -7.26 21.36
CA ASN A 14 10.89 -7.64 22.44
C ASN A 14 9.61 -8.30 21.89
N ALA A 15 8.69 -8.66 22.78
CA ALA A 15 7.46 -9.36 22.43
C ALA A 15 6.57 -8.63 21.40
N PHE A 16 6.73 -7.32 21.25
CA PHE A 16 5.94 -6.46 20.37
C PHE A 16 6.66 -6.06 19.07
N SER A 17 7.95 -6.39 18.90
CA SER A 17 8.77 -5.93 17.76
C SER A 17 8.29 -6.38 16.38
N TRP A 18 7.42 -7.40 16.31
CA TRP A 18 6.84 -7.85 15.06
C TRP A 18 5.59 -7.05 14.64
N GLY A 19 4.90 -6.40 15.58
CA GLY A 19 3.56 -5.87 15.39
C GLY A 19 3.49 -4.69 14.41
N TYR A 20 4.45 -3.77 14.50
CA TYR A 20 4.55 -2.65 13.57
C TYR A 20 4.76 -3.14 12.13
N THR A 21 5.76 -3.99 11.91
CA THR A 21 6.08 -4.56 10.60
C THR A 21 4.92 -5.39 10.04
N ALA A 22 4.25 -6.21 10.87
CA ALA A 22 3.06 -6.95 10.45
C ALA A 22 1.93 -6.02 10.00
N THR A 23 1.72 -4.91 10.70
CA THR A 23 0.72 -3.89 10.33
C THR A 23 1.02 -3.27 8.97
N LEU A 24 2.29 -2.96 8.68
CA LEU A 24 2.68 -2.43 7.37
C LEU A 24 2.37 -3.40 6.24
N TYR A 25 2.79 -4.66 6.36
CA TYR A 25 2.53 -5.67 5.31
C TYR A 25 1.03 -5.95 5.13
N ALA A 26 0.30 -6.12 6.23
CA ALA A 26 -1.14 -6.32 6.20
C ALA A 26 -1.84 -5.11 5.54
N GLY A 27 -1.41 -3.89 5.89
CA GLY A 27 -1.97 -2.67 5.34
C GLY A 27 -1.78 -2.54 3.83
N VAL A 28 -0.60 -2.87 3.32
CA VAL A 28 -0.36 -2.93 1.86
C VAL A 28 -1.28 -3.95 1.20
N GLY A 29 -1.42 -5.15 1.78
CA GLY A 29 -2.34 -6.17 1.30
C GLY A 29 -3.80 -5.69 1.24
N VAL A 30 -4.27 -5.04 2.30
CA VAL A 30 -5.61 -4.44 2.36
C VAL A 30 -5.80 -3.41 1.25
N LEU A 31 -4.83 -2.52 1.02
CA LEU A 31 -4.93 -1.51 -0.05
C LEU A 31 -4.97 -2.12 -1.45
N ILE A 32 -4.25 -3.21 -1.68
CA ILE A 32 -4.30 -3.97 -2.93
C ILE A 32 -5.69 -4.57 -3.12
N VAL A 33 -6.24 -5.25 -2.11
CA VAL A 33 -7.59 -5.85 -2.16
C VAL A 33 -8.65 -4.78 -2.41
N LEU A 34 -8.59 -3.65 -1.69
CA LEU A 34 -9.51 -2.53 -1.90
C LEU A 34 -9.40 -1.94 -3.31
N SER A 35 -8.24 -2.06 -3.98
CA SER A 35 -8.04 -1.54 -5.34
C SER A 35 -8.83 -2.31 -6.41
N VAL A 36 -9.27 -3.53 -6.12
CA VAL A 36 -10.08 -4.36 -7.02
C VAL A 36 -11.54 -3.87 -7.10
N ILE A 37 -12.02 -3.17 -6.07
CA ILE A 37 -13.42 -2.69 -5.99
C ILE A 37 -13.74 -1.77 -7.18
N GLN A 38 -14.81 -2.08 -7.91
CA GLN A 38 -15.20 -1.35 -9.11
C GLN A 38 -15.81 0.03 -8.80
N ARG A 39 -16.59 0.15 -7.73
CA ARG A 39 -17.26 1.41 -7.36
C ARG A 39 -16.26 2.45 -6.84
N ASP A 40 -16.01 3.48 -7.64
CA ASP A 40 -14.97 4.48 -7.40
C ASP A 40 -15.13 5.25 -6.07
N ALA A 41 -16.31 5.80 -5.79
CA ALA A 41 -16.55 6.58 -4.58
C ALA A 41 -16.38 5.73 -3.31
N PHE A 42 -17.01 4.56 -3.28
CA PHE A 42 -16.93 3.63 -2.16
C PHE A 42 -15.50 3.13 -1.91
N ARG A 43 -14.77 2.79 -2.99
CA ARG A 43 -13.35 2.41 -2.92
C ARG A 43 -12.49 3.51 -2.31
N ARG A 44 -12.65 4.76 -2.74
CA ARG A 44 -11.86 5.90 -2.23
C ARG A 44 -12.11 6.11 -0.74
N ILE A 45 -13.37 6.04 -0.30
CA ILE A 45 -13.75 6.15 1.11
C ILE A 45 -13.13 5.02 1.92
N LEU A 46 -13.27 3.76 1.48
CA LEU A 46 -12.68 2.61 2.17
C LEU A 46 -11.16 2.70 2.27
N LYS A 47 -10.48 3.15 1.21
CA LYS A 47 -9.04 3.36 1.25
C LYS A 47 -8.66 4.42 2.27
N ALA A 48 -9.36 5.55 2.31
CA ALA A 48 -9.11 6.58 3.31
C ALA A 48 -9.27 6.03 4.73
N ILE A 49 -10.39 5.34 5.01
CA ILE A 49 -10.64 4.71 6.31
C ILE A 49 -9.53 3.71 6.66
N ALA A 50 -9.13 2.87 5.70
CA ALA A 50 -8.06 1.90 5.91
C ALA A 50 -6.73 2.58 6.22
N ILE A 51 -6.34 3.62 5.48
CA ILE A 51 -5.10 4.38 5.71
C ILE A 51 -5.06 4.95 7.14
N PHE A 52 -6.12 5.65 7.55
CA PHE A 52 -6.17 6.23 8.89
C PHE A 52 -6.22 5.16 9.98
N GLY A 53 -7.06 4.14 9.82
CA GLY A 53 -7.19 3.04 10.80
C GLY A 53 -5.89 2.26 10.97
N LEU A 54 -5.23 1.89 9.87
CA LEU A 54 -3.95 1.16 9.91
C LEU A 54 -2.82 2.03 10.47
N ALA A 55 -2.80 3.33 10.21
CA ALA A 55 -1.84 4.24 10.82
C ALA A 55 -2.01 4.33 12.34
N ILE A 56 -3.26 4.36 12.83
CA ILE A 56 -3.56 4.31 14.27
C ILE A 56 -3.08 2.98 14.87
N ILE A 57 -3.37 1.85 14.22
CA ILE A 57 -2.91 0.53 14.69
C ILE A 57 -1.37 0.46 14.71
N ALA A 58 -0.70 0.97 13.68
CA ALA A 58 0.77 1.04 13.64
C ALA A 58 1.34 1.92 14.77
N THR A 59 0.66 3.02 15.10
CA THR A 59 0.99 3.90 16.22
C THR A 59 0.86 3.14 17.54
N GLN A 60 -0.20 2.35 17.73
CA GLN A 60 -0.39 1.56 18.94
C GLN A 60 0.66 0.46 19.10
N TRP A 61 0.98 -0.29 18.04
CA TRP A 61 2.03 -1.31 18.10
C TRP A 61 3.41 -0.73 18.39
N SER A 62 3.76 0.39 17.75
CA SER A 62 5.03 1.07 18.05
C SER A 62 5.06 1.64 19.47
N ALA A 63 3.93 2.13 20.00
CA ALA A 63 3.81 2.51 21.40
C ALA A 63 4.08 1.34 22.34
N SER A 64 3.44 0.18 22.11
CA SER A 64 3.67 -1.02 22.93
C SER A 64 5.12 -1.51 22.86
N GLU A 65 5.74 -1.49 21.68
CA GLU A 65 7.14 -1.87 21.51
C GLU A 65 8.09 -0.93 22.25
N ILE A 66 7.91 0.38 22.13
CA ILE A 66 8.76 1.39 22.78
C ILE A 66 8.56 1.35 24.30
N GLU A 67 7.32 1.21 24.75
CA GLU A 67 6.98 1.07 26.17
C GLU A 67 7.68 -0.16 26.77
N GLU A 68 7.55 -1.31 26.14
CA GLU A 68 8.14 -2.56 26.62
C GLU A 68 9.67 -2.49 26.63
N LYS A 69 10.26 -1.92 25.57
CA LYS A 69 11.70 -1.68 25.49
C LYS A 69 12.18 -0.84 26.67
N TRP A 70 11.48 0.26 26.96
CA TRP A 70 11.83 1.14 28.08
C TRP A 70 11.60 0.48 29.43
N ARG A 71 10.51 -0.29 29.59
CA ARG A 71 10.18 -1.03 30.81
C ARG A 71 11.30 -1.99 31.21
N ILE A 72 11.79 -2.80 30.26
CA ILE A 72 12.90 -3.75 30.48
C ILE A 72 14.16 -3.02 30.96
N ARG A 73 14.50 -1.90 30.29
CA ARG A 73 15.71 -1.12 30.61
C ARG A 73 15.61 -0.45 31.97
N ARG A 74 14.43 0.07 32.31
CA ARG A 74 14.17 0.69 33.61
C ARG A 74 14.20 -0.32 34.74
N GLU A 75 13.53 -1.45 34.57
CA GLU A 75 13.50 -2.53 35.58
C GLU A 75 14.91 -3.05 35.90
N TRP A 76 15.76 -3.21 34.88
CA TRP A 76 17.16 -3.58 35.09
C TRP A 76 17.93 -2.49 35.84
N ALA A 77 17.78 -1.22 35.46
CA ALA A 77 18.47 -0.11 36.10
C ALA A 77 18.07 0.08 37.58
N ASP A 78 16.79 -0.11 37.89
CA ASP A 78 16.26 -0.02 39.26
C ASP A 78 16.78 -1.17 40.14
N THR A 79 17.07 -2.35 39.56
CA THR A 79 17.58 -3.52 40.27
C THR A 79 19.10 -3.58 40.37
N HIS A 80 19.83 -2.88 39.49
CA HIS A 80 21.30 -2.88 39.44
C HIS A 80 21.91 -1.46 39.51
N PRO A 81 21.57 -0.64 40.53
CA PRO A 81 22.01 0.77 40.58
C PRO A 81 23.53 0.93 40.68
N ALA A 82 24.23 -0.03 41.28
CA ALA A 82 25.69 -0.02 41.40
C ALA A 82 26.42 -0.29 40.07
N GLU A 83 25.74 -0.92 39.11
CA GLU A 83 26.28 -1.26 37.79
C GLU A 83 25.91 -0.23 36.72
N MET A 84 25.12 0.77 37.09
CA MET A 84 24.57 1.76 36.18
C MET A 84 25.55 2.92 35.97
N THR A 85 25.94 3.16 34.73
CA THR A 85 26.82 4.27 34.36
C THR A 85 26.05 5.57 34.19
N GLN A 86 26.72 6.72 34.31
CA GLN A 86 26.10 8.02 34.05
C GLN A 86 25.57 8.13 32.61
N GLU A 87 26.30 7.57 31.64
CA GLU A 87 25.85 7.48 30.24
C GLU A 87 24.59 6.61 30.10
N GLY A 88 24.52 5.49 30.82
CA GLY A 88 23.33 4.64 30.88
C GLY A 88 22.11 5.39 31.41
N TYR A 89 22.27 6.19 32.48
CA TYR A 89 21.19 6.99 33.04
C TYR A 89 20.69 8.08 32.08
N MET A 90 21.60 8.76 31.39
CA MET A 90 21.24 9.73 30.35
C MET A 90 20.50 9.04 29.20
N GLY A 91 20.99 7.89 28.74
CA GLY A 91 20.33 7.07 27.72
C GLY A 91 18.93 6.65 28.11
N LEU A 92 18.73 6.18 29.34
CA LEU A 92 17.41 5.79 29.86
C LEU A 92 16.43 6.98 29.95
N THR A 93 16.93 8.16 30.29
CA THR A 93 16.13 9.40 30.35
C THR A 93 15.66 9.81 28.97
N VAL A 94 16.55 9.80 27.97
CA VAL A 94 16.21 10.11 26.57
C VAL A 94 15.24 9.07 26.01
N ASP A 95 15.44 7.79 26.31
CA ASP A 95 14.53 6.72 25.88
C ASP A 95 13.15 6.87 26.52
N GLY A 96 13.08 7.39 27.75
CA GLY A 96 11.82 7.78 28.39
C GLY A 96 11.07 8.87 27.63
N ALA A 97 11.78 9.87 27.09
CA ALA A 97 11.17 10.90 26.23
C ALA A 97 10.71 10.32 24.88
N ASN A 98 11.38 9.28 24.37
CA ASN A 98 10.99 8.61 23.13
C ASN A 98 9.64 7.88 23.23
N ARG A 99 9.13 7.60 24.43
CA ARG A 99 7.81 6.97 24.65
C ARG A 99 6.64 7.80 24.09
N SER A 100 6.78 9.12 24.03
CA SER A 100 5.73 10.01 23.50
C SER A 100 5.93 10.32 22.01
N LEU A 101 7.14 10.72 21.61
CA LEU A 101 7.42 11.13 20.23
C LEU A 101 7.58 9.94 19.27
N GLY A 102 8.18 8.85 19.72
CA GLY A 102 8.47 7.70 18.87
C GLY A 102 7.22 7.13 18.20
N PRO A 103 6.13 6.81 18.94
CA PRO A 103 4.92 6.26 18.34
C PRO A 103 4.29 7.17 17.29
N LEU A 104 4.30 8.49 17.52
CA LEU A 104 3.77 9.47 16.58
C LEU A 104 4.59 9.50 15.27
N ILE A 105 5.92 9.42 15.37
CA ILE A 105 6.80 9.36 14.20
C ILE A 105 6.53 8.08 13.39
N TYR A 106 6.49 6.92 14.04
CA TYR A 106 6.24 5.64 13.38
C TYR A 106 4.83 5.55 12.77
N GLY A 107 3.82 6.09 13.45
CA GLY A 107 2.46 6.24 12.95
C GLY A 107 2.38 7.12 11.71
N PHE A 108 3.05 8.28 11.75
CA PHE A 108 3.12 9.19 10.61
C PHE A 108 3.87 8.58 9.43
N GLN A 109 4.97 7.85 9.69
CA GLN A 109 5.69 7.10 8.65
C GLN A 109 4.81 6.03 7.99
N ALA A 110 4.03 5.28 8.79
CA ALA A 110 3.09 4.31 8.26
C ALA A 110 2.00 4.98 7.40
N PHE A 111 1.45 6.10 7.86
CA PHE A 111 0.49 6.90 7.11
C PHE A 111 1.04 7.32 5.74
N LEU A 112 2.26 7.89 5.70
CA LEU A 112 2.91 8.29 4.46
C LEU A 112 3.13 7.11 3.51
N LEU A 113 3.59 5.97 4.04
CA LEU A 113 3.77 4.75 3.27
C LEU A 113 2.46 4.30 2.62
N PHE A 114 1.37 4.25 3.39
CA PHE A 114 0.06 3.86 2.87
C PHE A 114 -0.49 4.87 1.85
N CYS A 115 -0.24 6.17 2.02
CA CYS A 115 -0.57 7.20 1.04
C CYS A 115 0.18 6.98 -0.28
N VAL A 116 1.50 6.77 -0.24
CA VAL A 116 2.32 6.49 -1.42
C VAL A 116 1.83 5.24 -2.14
N VAL A 117 1.56 4.15 -1.41
CA VAL A 117 1.01 2.91 -1.98
C VAL A 117 -0.36 3.14 -2.61
N ALA A 118 -1.24 3.88 -1.94
CA ALA A 118 -2.58 4.18 -2.47
C ALA A 118 -2.51 5.01 -3.76
N ILE A 119 -1.61 5.99 -3.84
CA ILE A 119 -1.35 6.81 -5.03
C ILE A 119 -0.78 5.94 -6.15
N ALA A 120 0.23 5.10 -5.87
CA ALA A 120 0.82 4.19 -6.85
C ALA A 120 -0.23 3.26 -7.46
N LEU A 121 -1.07 2.64 -6.62
CA LEU A 121 -2.18 1.79 -7.07
C LEU A 121 -3.22 2.56 -7.89
N PHE A 122 -3.45 3.84 -7.58
CA PHE A 122 -4.33 4.70 -8.37
C PHE A 122 -3.74 4.98 -9.76
N VAL A 123 -2.46 5.33 -9.85
CA VAL A 123 -1.75 5.59 -11.12
C VAL A 123 -1.70 4.33 -11.99
N ILE A 124 -1.32 3.18 -11.41
CA ILE A 124 -1.29 1.89 -12.14
C ILE A 124 -2.67 1.61 -12.75
N ARG A 125 -3.73 1.80 -11.98
CA ARG A 125 -5.09 1.61 -12.47
C ARG A 125 -5.41 2.58 -13.61
N ALA A 126 -5.10 3.87 -13.46
CA ALA A 126 -5.33 4.86 -14.50
C ALA A 126 -4.61 4.49 -15.81
N MET A 127 -3.35 4.05 -15.73
CA MET A 127 -2.58 3.59 -16.89
C MET A 127 -3.20 2.35 -17.57
N MET A 128 -3.73 1.41 -16.79
CA MET A 128 -4.39 0.22 -17.35
C MET A 128 -5.69 0.55 -18.11
N PHE A 129 -6.45 1.54 -17.65
CA PHE A 129 -7.69 1.99 -18.32
C PHE A 129 -7.44 3.03 -19.41
N GLN A 130 -6.27 3.67 -19.44
CA GLN A 130 -5.86 4.62 -20.48
C GLN A 130 -5.15 3.98 -21.66
N ARG A 131 -4.79 2.69 -21.62
CA ARG A 131 -4.36 1.98 -22.84
C ARG A 131 -5.56 1.91 -23.78
N PRO A 132 -5.54 2.64 -24.92
CA PRO A 132 -6.46 2.33 -25.99
C PRO A 132 -6.16 0.89 -26.38
N VAL A 133 -7.21 0.09 -26.60
CA VAL A 133 -7.09 -0.94 -27.61
C VAL A 133 -6.63 -0.19 -28.84
N ASP A 134 -5.40 -0.42 -29.33
CA ASP A 134 -5.02 0.04 -30.66
C ASP A 134 -6.14 -0.43 -31.57
N SER A 135 -6.95 0.52 -32.05
CA SER A 135 -8.01 0.22 -32.99
C SER A 135 -7.34 -0.52 -34.14
N PRO A 136 -7.77 -1.73 -34.52
CA PRO A 136 -7.28 -2.31 -35.75
C PRO A 136 -7.73 -1.37 -36.87
N ILE A 137 -6.76 -0.59 -37.35
CA ILE A 137 -6.68 0.06 -38.66
C ILE A 137 -8.02 0.66 -39.09
N GLU A 138 -8.14 1.97 -38.88
CA GLU A 138 -9.02 2.85 -39.64
C GLU A 138 -8.91 2.46 -41.12
N ALA A 139 -9.92 1.76 -41.64
CA ALA A 139 -10.02 1.45 -43.05
C ALA A 139 -10.13 2.80 -43.76
N THR A 140 -9.04 3.19 -44.42
CA THR A 140 -9.03 4.34 -45.32
C THR A 140 -10.12 4.15 -46.37
N PRO A 141 -10.88 5.20 -46.75
CA PRO A 141 -11.96 5.12 -47.75
C PRO A 141 -11.51 4.61 -49.14
N GLU A 142 -10.20 4.46 -49.34
CA GLU A 142 -9.59 3.97 -50.56
C GLU A 142 -9.69 2.45 -50.72
N ASP A 143 -9.90 1.69 -49.63
CA ASP A 143 -10.04 0.23 -49.69
C ASP A 143 -11.48 -0.24 -49.99
N GLU A 144 -12.51 0.57 -49.68
CA GLU A 144 -13.90 0.27 -50.07
C GLU A 144 -14.15 0.48 -51.58
N ALA A 145 -13.44 1.41 -52.21
CA ALA A 145 -13.58 1.68 -53.64
C ALA A 145 -13.05 0.53 -54.51
N ASN A 146 -11.99 -0.17 -54.08
CA ASN A 146 -11.48 -1.33 -54.80
C ASN A 146 -12.35 -2.59 -54.61
N PHE A 147 -13.00 -2.77 -53.45
CA PHE A 147 -13.88 -3.92 -53.22
C PHE A 147 -15.24 -3.81 -53.92
N ALA A 148 -15.79 -2.60 -54.07
CA ALA A 148 -17.06 -2.38 -54.76
C ALA A 148 -16.97 -2.59 -56.28
N THR A 149 -15.78 -2.43 -56.86
CA THR A 149 -15.57 -2.58 -58.31
C THR A 149 -15.47 -4.05 -58.74
N ASP A 150 -14.96 -4.94 -57.87
CA ASP A 150 -14.78 -6.37 -58.16
C ASP A 150 -16.04 -7.23 -57.94
N LEU A 151 -17.06 -6.72 -57.22
CA LEU A 151 -18.30 -7.46 -56.96
C LEU A 151 -19.44 -7.22 -57.98
N SER A 152 -19.25 -6.33 -58.96
CA SER A 152 -20.27 -6.04 -60.00
C SER A 152 -20.23 -6.96 -61.23
N ALA A 153 -19.38 -7.98 -61.25
CA ALA A 153 -19.18 -8.84 -62.44
C ALA A 153 -19.47 -10.34 -62.21
N SER A 154 -20.49 -10.67 -61.40
CA SER A 154 -20.96 -12.05 -61.26
C SER A 154 -22.45 -12.16 -61.58
N ASP A 155 -22.75 -12.47 -62.84
CA ASP A 155 -24.07 -12.89 -63.34
C ASP A 155 -24.67 -14.00 -62.46
N ASN A 156 -25.89 -13.77 -61.94
CA ASN A 156 -26.67 -14.81 -61.26
C ASN A 156 -27.81 -15.31 -62.18
N PRO A 157 -27.92 -16.60 -62.53
CA PRO A 157 -28.77 -17.09 -63.64
C PRO A 157 -30.21 -17.49 -63.27
N TYR A 158 -30.70 -17.19 -62.05
CA TYR A 158 -32.01 -17.68 -61.62
C TYR A 158 -32.94 -16.54 -61.19
N HIS A 159 -33.73 -16.04 -62.14
CA HIS A 159 -34.96 -15.30 -61.86
C HIS A 159 -36.10 -15.87 -62.71
N PRO A 160 -37.24 -16.32 -62.14
CA PRO A 160 -38.43 -16.59 -62.93
C PRO A 160 -39.12 -15.28 -63.33
N PRO A 161 -39.85 -15.23 -64.46
CA PRO A 161 -40.46 -14.01 -64.96
C PRO A 161 -41.65 -13.60 -64.11
N ALA A 162 -41.74 -12.31 -63.79
CA ALA A 162 -42.95 -11.74 -63.20
C ALA A 162 -44.03 -11.62 -64.29
N GLU A 163 -45.19 -12.24 -64.09
CA GLU A 163 -46.39 -11.96 -64.88
C GLU A 163 -46.91 -10.55 -64.56
N SER A 164 -47.30 -9.85 -65.62
CA SER A 164 -47.80 -8.48 -65.62
C SER A 164 -49.32 -8.42 -65.43
N THR A 165 -49.74 -7.34 -64.73
CA THR A 165 -51.09 -6.76 -64.49
C THR A 165 -52.02 -7.43 -63.49
#